data_AF-A0A660QGP4-F1
#
_entry.id   AF-A0A660QGP4-F1
#
_cell.length_a   1.000
_cell.length_b   1.000
_cell.length_c   1.000
_cell.angle_alpha   90.00
_cell.angle_beta   90.00
_cell.angle_gamma   90.00
#
_symmetry.space_group_name_H-M   'P 1'
#
loop_
_entity.id
_entity.type
_entity.pdbx_description
1 polymer ?
#
loop_
_entity_poly.entity_id
_entity_poly.type
_entity_poly.pdbx_seq_one_letter_code
_entity_poly.pdbx_strand_id
1 'polypeptide(L)' 'LKIQKQINSETNKSYLGKKVNVIVESKTKKGLYYGRDERNKIIVFPSVRDILGAQISVIIKKVTAGPLYGEMIH' A
#
# COMPACT_ATOMS: atom_id res chain seq x y z
N LEU A 1 -17.81 21.65 -2.52
CA LEU A 1 -17.18 20.35 -2.24
C LEU A 1 -16.28 19.78 -3.37
N LYS A 2 -15.88 20.54 -4.40
CA LYS A 2 -15.07 20.01 -5.53
C LYS A 2 -13.56 19.96 -5.24
N ILE A 3 -13.05 20.85 -4.40
CA ILE A 3 -11.61 21.08 -4.22
C ILE A 3 -10.90 19.92 -3.51
N GLN A 4 -11.51 19.33 -2.48
CA GLN A 4 -10.91 18.20 -1.74
C GLN A 4 -10.75 16.93 -2.59
N LYS A 5 -11.65 16.68 -3.55
CA LYS A 5 -11.52 15.52 -4.45
C LYS A 5 -10.33 15.66 -5.39
N GLN A 6 -10.03 16.89 -5.80
CA GLN A 6 -8.94 17.19 -6.74
C GLN A 6 -7.57 17.03 -6.08
N ILE A 7 -7.41 17.59 -4.88
CA ILE A 7 -6.18 17.49 -4.08
C ILE A 7 -5.89 16.04 -3.70
N ASN A 8 -6.91 15.28 -3.30
CA ASN A 8 -6.76 13.86 -3.00
C ASN A 8 -6.35 13.04 -4.23
N SER A 9 -6.88 13.34 -5.40
CA SER A 9 -6.51 12.67 -6.65
C SER A 9 -5.03 12.90 -7.00
N GLU A 10 -4.55 14.14 -6.86
CA GLU A 10 -3.15 14.49 -7.14
C GLU A 10 -2.18 13.90 -6.12
N THR A 11 -2.53 13.95 -4.84
CA THR A 11 -1.73 13.38 -3.76
C THR A 11 -1.62 11.86 -3.91
N ASN A 12 -2.71 11.21 -4.29
CA ASN A 12 -2.76 9.77 -4.56
C ASN A 12 -1.93 9.39 -5.80
N LYS A 13 -2.02 10.15 -6.90
CA LYS A 13 -1.16 9.92 -8.08
C LYS A 13 0.33 10.00 -7.73
N SER A 14 0.71 10.83 -6.77
CA SER A 14 2.11 10.93 -6.34
C SER A 14 2.67 9.65 -5.70
N TYR A 15 1.81 8.73 -5.22
CA TYR A 15 2.25 7.43 -4.71
C TYR A 15 2.38 6.38 -5.82
N LEU A 16 1.71 6.57 -6.95
CA LEU A 16 1.77 5.61 -8.05
C LEU A 16 3.22 5.50 -8.56
N GLY A 17 3.77 4.29 -8.55
CA GLY A 17 5.16 4.02 -8.93
C GLY A 17 6.20 4.33 -7.85
N LYS A 18 5.80 4.84 -6.67
CA LYS A 18 6.73 5.02 -5.55
C LYS A 18 6.94 3.72 -4.80
N LYS A 19 8.17 3.57 -4.30
CA LYS A 19 8.56 2.54 -3.34
C LYS A 19 8.23 3.06 -1.94
N VAL A 20 7.48 2.27 -1.18
CA VAL A 20 7.15 2.57 0.21
C VAL A 20 7.56 1.40 1.08
N ASN A 21 8.08 1.69 2.27
CA ASN A 21 8.40 0.67 3.26
C ASN A 21 7.14 0.34 4.05
N VAL A 22 6.84 -0.94 4.18
CA VAL A 22 5.62 -1.46 4.78
C VAL A 22 5.99 -2.47 5.84
N ILE A 23 5.46 -2.27 7.04
CA ILE A 23 5.50 -3.27 8.11
C ILE A 23 4.28 -4.16 7.94
N VAL A 24 4.50 -5.44 7.71
CA VAL A 24 3.43 -6.40 7.47
C VAL A 24 2.73 -6.75 8.78
N GLU A 25 1.45 -6.40 8.90
CA GLU A 25 0.68 -6.63 10.13
C GLU A 25 -0.12 -7.93 10.06
N SER A 26 -0.71 -8.26 8.91
CA SER A 26 -1.51 -9.48 8.78
C SER A 26 -1.81 -9.89 7.34
N LYS A 27 -2.59 -10.97 7.22
CA LYS A 27 -3.03 -11.57 5.96
C LYS A 27 -4.55 -11.59 5.89
N THR A 28 -5.09 -11.17 4.75
CA THR A 28 -6.51 -11.24 4.45
C THR A 28 -6.96 -12.69 4.18
N LYS A 29 -8.26 -12.96 4.33
CA LYS A 29 -8.85 -14.27 3.98
C LYS A 29 -8.63 -14.70 2.52
N LYS A 30 -8.31 -13.75 1.62
CA LYS A 30 -8.01 -13.99 0.20
C LYS A 30 -6.54 -14.31 -0.07
N GLY A 31 -5.71 -14.39 0.97
CA GLY A 31 -4.29 -14.69 0.86
C GLY A 31 -3.39 -13.48 0.56
N LEU A 32 -3.95 -12.27 0.44
CA LEU A 32 -3.18 -11.03 0.31
C LEU A 32 -2.68 -10.57 1.68
N TYR A 33 -1.46 -10.02 1.73
CA TYR A 33 -0.93 -9.40 2.92
C TYR A 33 -1.32 -7.92 2.96
N TYR A 34 -1.44 -7.39 4.17
CA TYR A 34 -1.59 -5.97 4.39
C TYR A 34 -0.71 -5.49 5.53
N GLY A 35 -0.27 -4.25 5.40
CA GLY A 35 0.57 -3.60 6.37
C GLY A 35 0.44 -2.09 6.30
N ARG A 36 1.27 -1.41 7.07
CA ARG A 36 1.27 0.06 7.17
C ARG A 36 2.63 0.62 6.79
N ASP A 37 2.61 1.76 6.10
CA ASP A 37 3.81 2.58 5.95
C ASP A 37 4.05 3.51 7.15
N GLU A 38 5.14 4.26 7.08
CA GLU A 38 5.51 5.32 8.04
C GLU A 38 4.43 6.40 8.21
N ARG A 39 3.52 6.55 7.22
CA ARG A 39 2.42 7.52 7.21
C ARG A 39 1.10 6.90 7.65
N ASN A 40 1.16 5.69 8.22
CA ASN A 40 0.03 4.93 8.71
C ASN A 40 -1.00 4.58 7.60
N LYS A 41 -0.57 4.56 6.33
CA LYS A 41 -1.39 4.18 5.18
C LYS A 41 -1.44 2.66 5.05
N ILE A 42 -2.65 2.14 4.84
CA ILE A 42 -2.86 0.72 4.61
C ILE A 42 -2.42 0.36 3.19
N ILE A 43 -1.50 -0.59 3.08
CA ILE A 43 -0.98 -1.08 1.81
C ILE A 43 -1.23 -2.58 1.74
N VAL A 44 -1.88 -2.99 0.66
CA VAL A 44 -2.27 -4.38 0.38
C VAL A 44 -1.46 -4.88 -0.80
N PHE A 45 -0.86 -6.06 -0.67
CA PHE A 45 0.01 -6.62 -1.68
C PHE A 45 0.02 -8.17 -1.61
N PRO A 46 0.24 -8.85 -2.74
CA PRO A 46 0.40 -10.30 -2.74
C PRO A 46 1.80 -10.71 -2.27
N SER A 47 1.89 -11.82 -1.54
CA SER A 47 3.16 -12.49 -1.24
C SER A 47 2.97 -14.01 -1.23
N VAL A 48 4.00 -14.71 -1.73
CA VAL A 48 4.08 -16.18 -1.72
C VAL A 48 4.73 -16.68 -0.42
N ARG A 49 5.54 -15.83 0.24
CA ARG A 49 6.23 -16.16 1.49
C ARG A 49 5.47 -15.63 2.69
N ASP A 50 5.64 -16.29 3.84
CA ASP A 50 5.19 -15.73 5.10
C ASP A 50 6.16 -14.66 5.57
N ILE A 51 5.65 -13.44 5.67
CA ILE A 51 6.42 -12.20 5.88
C ILE A 51 5.75 -11.34 6.95
N LEU A 52 4.88 -11.95 7.76
CA LEU A 52 4.23 -11.34 8.90
C LEU A 52 5.29 -10.77 9.86
N GLY A 53 5.12 -9.49 10.26
CA GLY A 53 6.07 -8.77 11.11
C GLY A 53 7.35 -8.28 10.40
N ALA A 54 7.56 -8.61 9.13
CA ALA A 54 8.71 -8.14 8.38
C ALA A 54 8.49 -6.70 7.86
N GLN A 55 9.59 -5.97 7.69
CA GLN A 55 9.58 -4.71 6.95
C GLN A 55 10.01 -5.00 5.51
N ILE A 56 9.16 -4.64 4.55
CA ILE A 56 9.39 -4.87 3.12
C ILE A 56 9.23 -3.58 2.33
N SER A 57 9.79 -3.53 1.12
CA SER A 57 9.52 -2.44 0.18
C SER A 57 8.47 -2.88 -0.85
N VAL A 58 7.41 -2.07 -1.00
CA VAL A 58 6.31 -2.31 -1.93
C VAL A 58 6.26 -1.16 -2.94
N ILE A 59 6.16 -1.47 -4.24
CA ILE A 59 5.85 -0.47 -5.26
C ILE A 59 4.33 -0.33 -5.38
N ILE A 60 3.83 0.88 -5.19
CA ILE A 60 2.39 1.13 -5.30
C ILE A 60 2.00 1.16 -6.78
N LYS A 61 1.16 0.21 -7.20
CA LYS A 61 0.66 0.09 -8.58
C LYS A 61 -0.77 0.61 -8.76
N LYS A 62 -1.52 0.73 -7.67
CA LYS A 62 -2.89 1.26 -7.72
C LYS A 62 -3.22 1.98 -6.42
N VAL A 63 -3.86 3.12 -6.56
CA VAL A 63 -4.25 3.97 -5.44
C VAL A 63 -5.76 4.08 -5.42
N THR A 64 -6.37 3.90 -4.26
CA THR A 64 -7.82 4.05 -4.06
C THR A 64 -8.10 5.08 -2.96
N ALA A 65 -9.37 5.37 -2.68
CA ALA A 65 -9.75 6.26 -1.58
C ALA A 65 -9.45 5.67 -0.18
N GLY A 66 -9.17 4.37 -0.09
CA GLY A 66 -8.81 3.68 1.14
C GLY A 66 -7.43 3.04 1.04
N PRO A 67 -7.32 1.72 0.83
CA PRO A 67 -6.04 1.03 0.76
C PRO A 67 -5.30 1.33 -0.54
N LEU A 68 -3.98 1.39 -0.43
CA LEU A 68 -3.06 1.36 -1.55
C LEU A 68 -2.79 -0.08 -1.93
N TYR A 69 -2.66 -0.35 -3.23
CA TYR A 69 -2.33 -1.68 -3.73
C TYR A 69 -0.99 -1.63 -4.44
N GLY A 70 -0.16 -2.62 -4.14
CA GLY A 70 1.17 -2.68 -4.71
C GLY A 70 1.69 -4.10 -4.82
N GLU A 71 2.95 -4.20 -5.23
CA GLU A 71 3.68 -5.45 -5.33
C GLU A 71 5.02 -5.30 -4.61
N MET A 72 5.48 -6.39 -3.99
CA MET A 72 6.77 -6.40 -3.33
C MET A 72 7.89 -6.25 -4.37
N ILE A 73 8.92 -5.51 -3.99
CA ILE A 73 10.15 -5.39 -4.76
C ILE A 73 11.17 -6.32 -4.11
N HIS A 74 11.81 -7.17 -4.90
CA HIS A 74 12.89 -8.05 -4.46
C HIS A 74 14.23 -7.32 -4.47
#